data_AF-A0A061GRD3-F1
#
_entry.id   AF-A0A061GRD3-F1
#
_cell.length_a   1.000
_cell.length_b   1.000
_cell.length_c   1.000
_cell.angle_alpha   90.00
_cell.angle_beta   90.00
_cell.angle_gamma   90.00
#
_symmetry.space_group_name_H-M   'P 1'
#
loop_
_entity.id
_entity.type
_entity.pdbx_description
1 polymer ?
#
loop_
_entity_poly.entity_id
_entity_poly.type
_entity_poly.pdbx_seq_one_letter_code
_entity_poly.pdbx_strand_id
1 'polypeptide(L)'
;MGMASTTTTMTMTTRLQFPGAVNHNHSSFLGVSLSPRLPCPHPSLPSILLNVQAKARTRREDCQARHSRIRKKVEGTPDRPRLCVFRSNKHLYVQVIDDSKMHTLASASTMQKPICEEFDYSSGPTIEVAKKIGECIAKSCLEQGITKVAFDRGGYPYHGRIEALADSAREHGLQF
;
A
#
# COMPACT_ATOMS: atom_id res chain seq x y z
N MET A 1 -1.88 -11.77 71.46
CA MET A 1 -2.47 -10.41 71.54
C MET A 1 -2.15 -9.74 70.21
N GLY A 2 -3.05 -9.73 69.23
CA GLY A 2 -4.04 -8.66 69.02
C GLY A 2 -3.32 -7.45 68.40
N MET A 3 -3.62 -6.94 67.20
CA MET A 3 -4.94 -6.50 66.76
C MET A 3 -5.05 -6.45 65.22
N ALA A 4 -6.25 -6.75 64.72
CA ALA A 4 -6.69 -6.53 63.35
C ALA A 4 -7.04 -5.05 63.12
N SER A 5 -6.84 -4.56 61.89
CA SER A 5 -7.51 -3.36 61.38
C SER A 5 -8.02 -3.60 59.97
N THR A 6 -9.29 -3.27 59.79
CA THR A 6 -10.16 -3.46 58.62
C THR A 6 -10.42 -2.10 57.98
N THR A 7 -10.35 -1.98 56.64
CA THR A 7 -11.08 -0.96 55.85
C THR A 7 -10.83 -1.24 54.35
N THR A 8 -11.80 -1.76 53.60
CA THR A 8 -12.91 -1.06 52.90
C THR A 8 -12.61 -0.89 51.42
N THR A 9 -13.13 -1.83 50.64
CA THR A 9 -13.26 -1.81 49.18
C THR A 9 -14.44 -0.91 48.77
N MET A 10 -14.22 0.04 47.87
CA MET A 10 -15.30 0.75 47.17
C MET A 10 -15.19 0.53 45.66
N THR A 11 -16.12 -0.23 45.10
CA THR A 11 -16.37 -0.34 43.66
C THR A 11 -17.55 0.56 43.32
N MET A 12 -17.33 1.58 42.48
CA MET A 12 -18.40 2.42 41.94
C MET A 12 -18.68 2.01 40.51
N THR A 13 -19.78 1.28 40.33
CA THR A 13 -20.35 0.93 39.02
C THR A 13 -21.50 1.89 38.75
N THR A 14 -21.30 2.88 37.87
CA THR A 14 -22.36 3.83 37.47
C THR A 14 -22.94 3.43 36.12
N ARG A 15 -24.12 2.79 36.20
CA ARG A 15 -25.01 2.46 35.09
C ARG A 15 -25.86 3.70 34.77
N LEU A 16 -25.59 4.35 33.64
CA LEU A 16 -26.47 5.41 33.11
C LEU A 16 -27.61 4.78 32.31
N GLN A 17 -28.83 5.11 32.70
CA GLN A 17 -30.08 4.60 32.19
C GLN A 17 -30.84 5.79 31.59
N PHE A 18 -31.04 5.78 30.26
CA PHE A 18 -31.83 6.78 29.55
C PHE A 18 -33.30 6.35 29.49
N PRO A 19 -34.27 7.16 29.96
CA PRO A 19 -35.68 6.95 29.69
C PRO A 19 -36.14 7.84 28.53
N GLY A 20 -36.95 7.31 27.61
CA GLY A 20 -37.56 8.15 26.58
C GLY A 20 -38.19 7.39 25.43
N ALA A 21 -39.18 6.54 25.71
CA ALA A 21 -40.12 6.07 24.70
C ALA A 21 -41.37 6.96 24.76
N VAL A 22 -41.70 7.63 23.65
CA VAL A 22 -43.00 8.28 23.46
C VAL A 22 -43.52 7.91 22.08
N ASN A 23 -44.50 7.01 22.07
CA ASN A 23 -45.31 6.62 20.91
C ASN A 23 -46.51 7.56 20.82
N HIS A 24 -46.68 8.29 19.71
CA HIS A 24 -47.96 8.92 19.34
C HIS A 24 -48.34 8.51 17.92
N ASN A 25 -49.41 7.72 17.82
CA ASN A 25 -50.09 7.37 16.57
C ASN A 25 -51.16 8.42 16.22
N HIS A 26 -51.47 8.45 14.92
CA HIS A 26 -52.67 8.95 14.25
C HIS A 26 -52.74 10.44 13.89
N SER A 27 -52.66 10.71 12.58
CA SER A 27 -53.79 11.32 11.88
C SER A 27 -53.65 11.11 10.36
N SER A 28 -54.69 10.52 9.80
CA SER A 28 -54.94 10.29 8.39
C SER A 28 -55.15 11.61 7.64
N PHE A 29 -54.28 11.90 6.67
CA PHE A 29 -54.54 12.94 5.67
C PHE A 29 -55.11 12.32 4.40
N LEU A 30 -56.24 12.89 4.01
CA LEU A 30 -57.11 12.51 2.91
C LEU A 30 -56.44 12.73 1.55
N GLY A 31 -56.53 11.69 0.71
CA GLY A 31 -56.71 11.70 -0.75
C GLY A 31 -56.19 12.89 -1.57
N VAL A 32 -55.07 12.66 -2.26
CA VAL A 32 -54.77 13.28 -3.56
C VAL A 32 -54.70 12.17 -4.59
N SER A 33 -55.55 12.22 -5.61
CA SER A 33 -55.59 11.24 -6.70
C SER A 33 -54.35 11.41 -7.60
N LEU A 34 -53.33 10.60 -7.36
CA LEU A 34 -52.23 10.42 -8.32
C LEU A 34 -52.73 9.54 -9.47
N SER A 35 -53.04 10.17 -10.60
CA SER A 35 -53.20 9.43 -11.86
C SER A 35 -51.88 8.74 -12.19
N PRO A 36 -51.83 7.42 -12.43
CA PRO A 36 -50.61 6.77 -12.84
C PRO A 36 -50.25 7.27 -14.24
N ARG A 37 -49.13 7.98 -14.39
CA ARG A 37 -48.56 8.24 -15.72
C ARG A 37 -48.17 6.88 -16.28
N LEU A 38 -48.81 6.46 -17.36
CA LEU A 38 -48.39 5.28 -18.10
C LEU A 38 -46.93 5.46 -18.53
N PRO A 39 -46.04 4.47 -18.32
CA PRO A 39 -44.69 4.56 -18.85
C PRO A 39 -44.78 4.51 -20.38
N CYS A 40 -44.24 5.53 -21.04
CA CYS A 40 -44.08 5.52 -22.49
C CYS A 40 -43.15 4.35 -22.85
N PRO A 41 -43.47 3.55 -23.89
CA PRO A 41 -42.56 2.53 -24.36
C PRO A 41 -41.37 3.23 -25.04
N HIS A 42 -40.25 3.35 -24.33
CA HIS A 42 -39.01 3.73 -24.99
C HIS A 42 -38.66 2.59 -25.97
N PRO A 43 -38.31 2.89 -27.23
CA PRO A 43 -37.80 1.87 -28.13
C PRO A 43 -36.50 1.35 -27.51
N SER A 44 -36.50 0.08 -27.11
CA SER A 44 -35.29 -0.59 -26.65
C SER A 44 -34.29 -0.59 -27.79
N LEU A 45 -33.34 0.35 -27.74
CA LEU A 45 -32.18 0.31 -28.61
C LEU A 45 -31.53 -1.07 -28.42
N PRO A 46 -31.13 -1.75 -29.50
CA PRO A 46 -30.38 -2.98 -29.36
C PRO A 46 -29.17 -2.66 -28.51
N SER A 47 -29.08 -3.28 -27.34
CA SER A 47 -27.88 -3.22 -26.51
C SER A 47 -26.78 -3.83 -27.36
N ILE A 48 -26.00 -2.99 -28.05
CA ILE A 48 -24.74 -3.40 -28.62
C ILE A 48 -23.94 -3.79 -27.38
N LEU A 49 -23.88 -5.09 -27.11
CA LEU A 49 -22.95 -5.65 -26.16
C LEU A 49 -21.58 -5.39 -26.76
N LEU A 50 -21.06 -4.18 -26.54
CA LEU A 50 -19.68 -3.86 -26.80
C LEU A 50 -18.90 -4.80 -25.90
N ASN A 51 -18.39 -5.87 -26.49
CA ASN A 51 -17.38 -6.72 -25.85
C ASN A 51 -16.13 -5.85 -25.69
N VAL A 52 -16.07 -5.09 -24.60
CA VAL A 52 -14.90 -4.32 -24.21
C VAL A 52 -13.87 -5.29 -23.65
N GLN A 53 -13.00 -5.79 -24.52
CA GLN A 53 -11.91 -6.66 -24.12
C GLN A 53 -10.69 -5.82 -23.74
N ALA A 54 -10.15 -6.02 -22.53
CA ALA A 54 -8.93 -5.35 -22.10
C ALA A 54 -7.75 -5.74 -23.00
N LYS A 55 -6.97 -4.75 -23.45
CA LYS A 55 -5.85 -4.94 -24.39
C LYS A 55 -4.66 -5.68 -23.77
N ALA A 56 -4.41 -5.47 -22.48
CA ALA A 56 -3.47 -6.26 -21.69
C ALA A 56 -4.22 -7.41 -21.03
N ARG A 57 -3.70 -8.63 -21.17
CA ARG A 57 -4.40 -9.86 -20.78
C ARG A 57 -4.00 -10.35 -19.40
N THR A 58 -2.78 -10.03 -18.97
CA THR A 58 -2.24 -10.51 -17.70
C THR A 58 -1.75 -9.38 -16.80
N ARG A 59 -1.88 -9.57 -15.48
CA ARG A 59 -1.36 -8.64 -14.46
C ARG A 59 0.14 -8.30 -14.67
N ARG A 60 0.91 -9.24 -15.22
CA ARG A 60 2.34 -9.05 -15.51
C ARG A 60 2.54 -8.06 -16.66
N GLU A 61 1.79 -8.21 -17.75
CA GLU A 61 1.82 -7.29 -18.88
C GLU A 61 1.44 -5.87 -18.46
N ASP A 62 0.39 -5.71 -17.65
CA ASP A 62 -0.02 -4.41 -17.11
C ASP A 62 1.07 -3.76 -16.24
N CYS A 63 1.72 -4.56 -15.39
CA CYS A 63 2.83 -4.08 -14.58
C CYS A 63 4.00 -3.63 -15.46
N GLN A 64 4.35 -4.41 -16.47
CA GLN A 64 5.43 -4.10 -17.40
C GLN A 64 5.11 -2.85 -18.24
N ALA A 65 3.88 -2.70 -18.73
CA ALA A 65 3.46 -1.52 -19.46
C ALA A 65 3.53 -0.24 -18.61
N ARG A 66 3.12 -0.31 -17.34
CA ARG A 66 3.30 0.80 -16.38
C ARG A 66 4.76 1.08 -16.11
N HIS A 67 5.57 0.04 -15.92
CA HIS A 67 7.01 0.16 -15.69
C HIS A 67 7.71 0.86 -16.85
N SER A 68 7.47 0.42 -18.09
CA SER A 68 7.99 1.07 -19.29
C SER A 68 7.54 2.52 -19.42
N ARG A 69 6.32 2.86 -19.00
CA ARG A 69 5.83 4.26 -18.99
C ARG A 69 6.57 5.13 -17.98
N ILE A 70 6.86 4.60 -16.78
CA ILE A 70 7.61 5.31 -15.74
C ILE A 70 9.05 5.54 -16.20
N ARG A 71 9.67 4.53 -16.80
CA ARG A 71 11.04 4.60 -17.35
C ARG A 71 11.23 5.60 -18.49
N LYS A 72 10.16 6.13 -19.10
CA LYS A 72 10.27 7.26 -20.04
C LYS A 72 10.72 8.56 -19.37
N LYS A 73 10.57 8.68 -18.04
CA LYS A 73 10.93 9.87 -17.26
C LYS A 73 12.10 9.63 -16.32
N VAL A 74 12.30 8.39 -15.86
CA VAL A 74 13.31 8.02 -14.88
C VAL A 74 14.44 7.31 -15.60
N GLU A 75 15.58 7.97 -15.69
CA GLU A 75 16.81 7.46 -16.31
C GLU A 75 17.93 7.47 -15.27
N GLY A 76 18.78 6.43 -15.28
CA GLY A 76 19.94 6.33 -14.40
C GLY A 76 21.20 6.90 -15.06
N THR A 77 21.76 7.96 -14.49
CA THR A 77 23.08 8.51 -14.87
C THR A 77 24.14 8.02 -13.88
N PRO A 78 25.45 8.14 -14.20
CA PRO A 78 26.50 7.81 -13.24
C PRO A 78 26.42 8.63 -11.95
N ASP A 79 26.00 9.90 -12.03
CA ASP A 79 25.85 10.79 -10.87
C ASP A 79 24.57 10.51 -10.06
N ARG A 80 23.52 10.05 -10.76
CA ARG A 80 22.22 9.73 -10.18
C ARG A 80 21.73 8.38 -10.71
N PRO A 81 22.28 7.27 -10.20
CA PRO A 81 21.86 5.94 -10.62
C PRO A 81 20.41 5.66 -10.22
N ARG A 82 19.76 4.78 -10.97
CA ARG A 82 18.34 4.44 -10.80
C ARG A 82 18.18 3.33 -9.77
N LEU A 83 17.43 3.59 -8.71
CA LEU A 83 17.04 2.60 -7.70
C LEU A 83 15.77 1.87 -8.16
N CYS A 84 15.94 0.67 -8.71
CA CYS A 84 14.87 -0.16 -9.22
C CYS A 84 14.32 -1.10 -8.15
N VAL A 85 13.02 -1.00 -7.87
CA VAL A 85 12.31 -1.89 -6.93
C VAL A 85 11.52 -2.95 -7.68
N PHE A 86 11.69 -4.22 -7.32
CA PHE A 86 10.89 -5.33 -7.83
C PHE A 86 10.25 -6.11 -6.67
N ARG A 87 8.94 -6.31 -6.77
CA ARG A 87 8.14 -7.00 -5.74
C ARG A 87 7.49 -8.25 -6.32
N SER A 88 7.96 -9.41 -5.88
CA SER A 88 7.29 -10.67 -6.18
C SER A 88 6.22 -10.98 -5.11
N ASN A 89 5.58 -12.15 -5.21
CA ASN A 89 4.61 -12.58 -4.20
C ASN A 89 5.29 -12.83 -2.85
N LYS A 90 6.46 -13.48 -2.88
CA LYS A 90 7.19 -13.90 -1.69
C LYS A 90 8.37 -12.99 -1.34
N HIS A 91 9.00 -12.33 -2.30
CA HIS A 91 10.28 -11.67 -2.09
C HIS A 91 10.26 -10.23 -2.59
N LEU A 92 11.23 -9.46 -2.09
CA LEU A 92 11.46 -8.09 -2.48
C LEU A 92 12.93 -7.95 -2.90
N TYR A 93 13.14 -7.30 -4.04
CA TYR A 93 14.46 -7.09 -4.64
C TYR A 93 14.64 -5.62 -4.97
N VAL A 94 15.84 -5.12 -4.71
CA VAL A 94 16.22 -3.74 -4.98
C VAL A 94 17.58 -3.74 -5.66
N GLN A 95 17.73 -2.93 -6.69
CA GLN A 95 18.96 -2.79 -7.45
C GLN A 95 19.23 -1.33 -7.74
N VAL A 96 20.49 -0.93 -7.66
CA VAL A 96 20.98 0.39 -8.07
C VAL A 96 21.71 0.22 -9.38
N ILE A 97 21.21 0.85 -10.44
CA ILE A 97 21.63 0.61 -11.81
C ILE A 97 22.12 1.91 -12.43
N ASP A 98 23.30 1.87 -13.04
CA ASP A 98 23.75 2.88 -13.99
C ASP A 98 23.35 2.42 -15.41
N ASP A 99 22.39 3.13 -16.01
CA ASP A 99 21.85 2.76 -17.33
C ASP A 99 22.85 3.09 -18.46
N SER A 100 23.82 3.99 -18.23
CA SER A 100 24.84 4.37 -19.23
C SER A 100 25.86 3.24 -19.43
N LYS A 101 26.26 2.59 -18.33
CA LYS A 101 27.21 1.47 -18.34
C LYS A 101 26.50 0.10 -18.35
N MET A 102 25.17 0.09 -18.25
CA MET A 102 24.35 -1.12 -18.03
C MET A 102 24.88 -1.98 -16.88
N HIS A 103 25.34 -1.32 -15.80
CA HIS A 103 26.00 -1.97 -14.68
C HIS A 103 25.22 -1.76 -13.39
N THR A 104 25.05 -2.84 -12.63
CA THR A 104 24.42 -2.79 -11.31
C THR A 104 25.49 -2.56 -10.25
N LEU A 105 25.39 -1.44 -9.55
CA LEU A 105 26.36 -0.99 -8.55
C LEU A 105 26.13 -1.72 -7.22
N ALA A 106 24.90 -1.66 -6.72
CA ALA A 106 24.50 -2.33 -5.49
C ALA A 106 23.20 -3.13 -5.68
N SER A 107 23.05 -4.22 -4.93
CA SER A 107 21.83 -5.02 -4.93
C SER A 107 21.52 -5.55 -3.53
N ALA A 108 20.24 -5.48 -3.17
CA ALA A 108 19.73 -5.99 -1.90
C ALA A 108 18.49 -6.84 -2.16
N SER A 109 18.38 -7.98 -1.48
CA SER A 109 17.20 -8.84 -1.61
C SER A 109 16.91 -9.60 -0.34
N THR A 110 15.64 -9.97 -0.16
CA THR A 110 15.23 -10.85 0.95
C THR A 110 15.90 -12.23 0.94
N MET A 111 16.50 -12.64 -0.17
CA MET A 111 17.19 -13.94 -0.28
C MET A 111 18.65 -13.89 0.18
N GLN A 112 19.20 -12.70 0.43
CA GLN A 112 20.55 -12.58 0.96
C GLN A 112 20.57 -13.07 2.41
N LYS A 113 21.61 -13.83 2.77
CA LYS A 113 21.83 -14.39 4.11
C LYS A 113 21.51 -13.44 5.27
N PRO A 114 21.99 -12.18 5.31
CA PRO A 114 21.73 -11.29 6.44
C PRO A 114 20.23 -11.02 6.69
N ILE A 115 19.41 -10.99 5.63
CA ILE A 115 17.98 -10.68 5.73
C ILE A 115 17.16 -11.95 5.92
N CYS A 116 17.60 -13.06 5.31
CA CYS A 116 16.92 -14.35 5.41
C CYS A 116 17.04 -14.96 6.82
N GLU A 117 18.17 -14.74 7.51
CA GLU A 117 18.38 -15.22 8.88
C GLU A 117 17.63 -14.37 9.92
N GLU A 118 17.42 -13.08 9.65
CA GLU A 118 16.78 -12.16 10.59
C GLU A 118 15.24 -12.24 10.52
N PHE A 119 14.66 -12.58 9.36
CA PHE A 119 13.22 -12.58 9.16
C PHE A 119 12.68 -13.83 8.47
N ASP A 120 12.00 -14.66 9.24
CA ASP A 120 11.17 -15.75 8.73
C ASP A 120 9.73 -15.26 8.48
N TYR A 121 9.35 -15.18 7.20
CA TYR A 121 7.97 -14.86 6.82
C TYR A 121 7.42 -15.89 5.82
N SER A 122 6.18 -16.32 6.05
CA SER A 122 5.58 -17.44 5.29
C SER A 122 4.85 -16.99 4.01
N SER A 123 4.17 -15.83 4.03
CA SER A 123 3.20 -15.43 2.99
C SER A 123 3.58 -14.21 2.15
N GLY A 124 4.75 -13.61 2.39
CA GLY A 124 5.28 -12.50 1.60
C GLY A 124 6.00 -11.45 2.46
N PRO A 125 6.66 -10.46 1.82
CA PRO A 125 7.51 -9.54 2.55
C PRO A 125 6.65 -8.57 3.37
N THR A 126 6.89 -8.49 4.67
CA THR A 126 6.25 -7.53 5.58
C THR A 126 6.84 -6.13 5.40
N ILE A 127 6.20 -5.10 5.96
CA ILE A 127 6.70 -3.72 5.97
C ILE A 127 8.07 -3.65 6.65
N GLU A 128 8.28 -4.39 7.73
CA GLU A 128 9.55 -4.46 8.47
C GLU A 128 10.70 -4.96 7.59
N VAL A 129 10.46 -6.02 6.82
CA VAL A 129 11.42 -6.55 5.85
C VAL A 129 11.79 -5.50 4.79
N ALA A 130 10.80 -4.72 4.35
CA ALA A 130 11.04 -3.65 3.37
C ALA A 130 11.90 -2.51 3.97
N LYS A 131 11.68 -2.15 5.25
CA LYS A 131 12.53 -1.18 5.96
C LYS A 131 13.96 -1.67 6.02
N LYS A 132 14.18 -2.92 6.44
CA LYS A 132 15.51 -3.55 6.56
C LYS A 132 16.27 -3.57 5.24
N ILE A 133 15.58 -3.91 4.14
CA ILE A 133 16.15 -3.80 2.79
C ILE A 133 16.55 -2.37 2.45
N GLY A 134 15.75 -1.38 2.83
CA GLY A 134 16.06 0.04 2.69
C GLY A 134 17.35 0.44 3.44
N GLU A 135 17.56 -0.09 4.65
CA GLU A 135 18.80 0.17 5.42
C GLU A 135 20.00 -0.49 4.76
N CYS A 136 19.87 -1.76 4.37
CA CYS A 136 20.94 -2.51 3.73
C CYS A 136 21.38 -1.86 2.42
N ILE A 137 20.44 -1.44 1.56
CA ILE A 137 20.79 -0.83 0.28
C ILE A 137 21.43 0.55 0.48
N ALA A 138 20.96 1.34 1.44
CA ALA A 138 21.55 2.64 1.73
C ALA A 138 23.01 2.49 2.20
N LYS A 139 23.28 1.56 3.11
CA LYS A 139 24.66 1.25 3.55
C LYS A 139 25.55 0.83 2.39
N SER A 140 25.10 -0.10 1.55
CA SER A 140 25.86 -0.53 0.37
C SER A 140 26.10 0.60 -0.64
N CYS A 141 25.16 1.53 -0.80
CA CYS A 141 25.36 2.70 -1.66
C CYS A 141 26.40 3.66 -1.11
N LEU A 142 26.35 3.95 0.20
CA LEU A 142 27.28 4.84 0.87
C LEU A 142 28.71 4.29 0.85
N GLU A 143 28.88 2.98 1.03
CA GLU A 143 30.18 2.30 0.89
C GLU A 143 30.78 2.47 -0.52
N GLN A 144 29.93 2.55 -1.54
CA GLN A 144 30.32 2.80 -2.93
C GLN A 144 30.41 4.29 -3.29
N GLY A 145 30.16 5.19 -2.34
CA GLY A 145 30.20 6.65 -2.56
C GLY A 145 28.98 7.22 -3.29
N ILE A 146 27.87 6.49 -3.37
CA ILE A 146 26.65 6.92 -4.05
C ILE A 146 25.70 7.56 -3.04
N THR A 147 25.44 8.86 -3.19
CA THR A 147 24.58 9.63 -2.28
C THR A 147 23.23 10.00 -2.90
N LYS A 148 23.20 10.26 -4.21
CA LYS A 148 22.00 10.69 -4.94
C LYS A 148 21.50 9.57 -5.83
N VAL A 149 20.21 9.25 -5.76
CA VAL A 149 19.61 8.22 -6.62
C VAL A 149 18.29 8.71 -7.21
N ALA A 150 17.85 8.06 -8.29
CA ALA A 150 16.52 8.27 -8.87
C ALA A 150 15.62 7.08 -8.49
N PHE A 151 14.51 7.33 -7.80
CA PHE A 151 13.64 6.26 -7.33
C PHE A 151 12.72 5.72 -8.43
N ASP A 152 12.89 4.44 -8.78
CA ASP A 152 12.03 3.71 -9.73
C ASP A 152 11.17 2.67 -9.01
N ARG A 153 9.89 3.01 -8.85
CA ARG A 153 8.88 2.18 -8.19
C ARG A 153 8.45 0.93 -8.96
N GLY A 154 9.04 0.60 -10.11
CA GLY A 154 8.88 -0.72 -10.71
C GLY A 154 7.52 -1.03 -11.33
N GLY A 155 6.70 0.00 -11.59
CA GLY A 155 5.30 -0.16 -12.04
C GLY A 155 4.29 -0.45 -10.91
N TYR A 156 4.73 -0.48 -9.66
CA TYR A 156 3.87 -0.61 -8.48
C TYR A 156 3.45 0.78 -7.95
N PRO A 157 2.28 0.90 -7.28
CA PRO A 157 1.91 2.12 -6.59
C PRO A 157 2.89 2.45 -5.47
N TYR A 158 3.17 3.74 -5.27
CA TYR A 158 3.96 4.21 -4.13
C TYR A 158 3.08 4.17 -2.87
N HIS A 159 3.11 3.04 -2.17
CA HIS A 159 2.37 2.83 -0.93
C HIS A 159 2.94 1.65 -0.15
N GLY A 160 2.67 1.60 1.15
CA GLY A 160 2.88 0.44 2.01
C GLY A 160 4.35 0.00 2.01
N ARG A 161 4.65 -1.18 1.46
CA ARG A 161 6.02 -1.74 1.45
C ARG A 161 7.01 -0.89 0.65
N ILE A 162 6.56 -0.28 -0.44
CA ILE A 162 7.45 0.50 -1.33
C ILE A 162 7.75 1.86 -0.71
N GLU A 163 6.75 2.44 -0.07
CA GLU A 163 6.87 3.67 0.72
C GLU A 163 7.81 3.45 1.91
N ALA A 164 7.58 2.41 2.71
CA ALA A 164 8.43 2.10 3.86
C ALA A 164 9.91 1.81 3.51
N LEU A 165 10.16 1.21 2.35
CA LEU A 165 11.52 1.02 1.84
C LEU A 165 12.17 2.36 1.47
N ALA A 166 11.41 3.24 0.82
CA ALA A 166 11.89 4.55 0.45
C ALA A 166 12.16 5.43 1.67
N ASP A 167 11.25 5.43 2.65
CA ASP A 167 11.42 6.20 3.89
C ASP A 167 12.65 5.72 4.67
N SER A 168 12.83 4.39 4.80
CA SER A 168 14.04 3.83 5.39
C SER A 168 15.31 4.25 4.65
N ALA A 169 15.33 4.18 3.31
CA ALA A 169 16.51 4.60 2.54
C ALA A 169 16.83 6.10 2.73
N ARG A 170 15.82 6.95 2.92
CA ARG A 170 16.00 8.38 3.24
C ARG A 170 16.57 8.60 4.64
N GLU A 171 16.06 7.87 5.63
CA GLU A 171 16.55 7.93 7.01
C GLU A 171 18.04 7.55 7.10
N HIS A 172 18.48 6.58 6.29
CA HIS A 172 19.88 6.13 6.21
C HIS A 172 20.75 6.97 5.24
N GLY A 173 20.30 8.16 4.83
CA GLY A 173 21.12 9.17 4.16
C GLY A 173 21.13 9.15 2.64
N LEU A 174 20.30 8.32 2.00
CA LEU A 174 20.16 8.30 0.54
C LEU A 174 19.23 9.42 0.07
N GLN A 175 19.69 10.27 -0.86
CA GLN A 175 18.94 11.44 -1.34
C GLN A 175 18.21 11.12 -2.66
N PHE A 176 16.88 11.18 -2.64
CA PHE A 176 16.05 11.00 -3.85
C PHE A 176 14.62 11.58 -3.78
#